data_AF-A0A7S4HVW0-F1
#
_entry.id   AF-A0A7S4HVW0-F1
#
_cell.length_a   1.000
_cell.length_b   1.000
_cell.length_c   1.000
_cell.angle_alpha   90.00
_cell.angle_beta   90.00
_cell.angle_gamma   90.00
#
_symmetry.space_group_name_H-M   'P 1'
#
loop_
_entity.id
_entity.type
_entity.pdbx_description
1 polymer ?
#
loop_
_entity_poly.entity_id
_entity_poly.type
_entity_poly.pdbx_seq_one_letter_code
_entity_poly.pdbx_strand_id
1 'polypeptide(L)'
;SSSGGGGGGAGKIPPEGHSSLLSRNFESAIDAFLRAQSIDGPSDAISSALASAYYQSAFETLGDQVRKSVRDYEGNKWMFELSEAGDHPRRIEDGLLPPDSDSHGGEAGPGRALREKTPVRMDLSHSGWSDIFFLGMDHPSGARVLNVSVDLAVRGVHPSPRPPIESTLRVVREPVLRLTSVDLRCRAELTRVEEVFDFAADYLGLLRAGIVAGGIVPPGLEGCSAPLTDVFDALGLPPGCGLHLTTSVNGIPKGSRLAVSTNLLGSIIAVSMRATGQTSSLEGDLSEEERRTAAARAILGEWLGGSGGGWQDSGGLWPGIKLIRAVEPTPRDPEWGVSRGRLLPVHHRLTEKEAPPGLR
;
A
#
# COMPACT_ATOMS: atom_id res chain seq x y z
N SER A 1 44.96 -18.35 -38.78
CA SER A 1 44.41 -17.03 -38.43
C SER A 1 43.44 -17.21 -37.28
N SER A 2 43.98 -17.15 -36.06
CA SER A 2 43.23 -17.22 -34.81
C SER A 2 42.37 -15.98 -34.64
N SER A 3 41.06 -16.18 -34.58
CA SER A 3 40.06 -15.18 -34.16
C SER A 3 40.33 -14.78 -32.72
N GLY A 4 40.98 -13.64 -32.53
CA GLY A 4 41.16 -13.02 -31.22
C GLY A 4 39.82 -12.53 -30.71
N GLY A 5 39.27 -13.23 -29.71
CA GLY A 5 38.21 -12.68 -28.86
C GLY A 5 38.77 -11.47 -28.12
N GLY A 6 38.41 -10.27 -28.58
CA GLY A 6 38.69 -9.04 -27.87
C GLY A 6 37.88 -9.02 -26.58
N GLY A 7 38.54 -9.22 -25.44
CA GLY A 7 37.95 -8.93 -24.14
C GLY A 7 37.58 -7.46 -24.10
N GLY A 8 36.28 -7.17 -24.11
CA GLY A 8 35.77 -5.81 -23.91
C GLY A 8 36.33 -5.28 -22.60
N GLY A 9 37.13 -4.22 -22.66
CA GLY A 9 37.65 -3.57 -21.47
C GLY A 9 36.47 -3.17 -20.57
N ALA A 10 36.59 -3.41 -19.26
CA ALA A 10 35.66 -2.88 -18.29
C ALA A 10 35.61 -1.35 -18.45
N GLY A 11 34.59 -0.86 -19.17
CA GLY A 11 34.45 0.57 -19.45
C GLY A 11 34.37 1.36 -18.15
N LYS A 12 34.75 2.64 -18.20
CA LYS A 12 34.67 3.51 -17.02
C LYS A 12 33.30 4.18 -16.98
N ILE A 13 32.70 4.22 -15.79
CA ILE A 13 31.49 5.01 -15.56
C ILE A 13 31.90 6.49 -15.46
N PRO A 14 31.34 7.38 -16.29
CA PRO A 14 31.61 8.82 -16.18
C PRO A 14 31.25 9.34 -14.77
N PRO A 15 32.16 10.03 -14.06
CA PRO A 15 31.91 10.56 -12.73
C PRO A 15 30.69 11.51 -12.68
N GLU A 16 30.49 12.31 -13.73
CA GLU A 16 29.34 13.20 -13.86
C GLU A 16 28.01 12.41 -13.84
N GLY A 17 27.88 11.38 -14.68
CA GLY A 17 26.67 10.57 -14.76
C GLY A 17 26.41 9.79 -13.47
N HIS A 18 27.46 9.28 -12.83
CA HIS A 18 27.34 8.63 -11.52
C HIS A 18 26.84 9.59 -10.44
N SER A 19 27.34 10.84 -10.44
CA SER A 19 26.93 11.85 -9.46
C SER A 19 25.48 12.29 -9.68
N SER A 20 25.07 12.49 -10.93
CA SER A 20 23.67 12.75 -11.31
C SER A 20 22.74 11.60 -10.94
N LEU A 21 23.17 10.35 -11.10
CA LEU A 21 22.39 9.18 -10.69
C LEU A 21 22.15 9.16 -9.18
N LEU A 22 23.20 9.40 -8.38
CA LEU A 22 23.09 9.45 -6.91
C LEU A 22 22.22 10.60 -6.41
N SER A 23 22.21 11.73 -7.12
CA SER A 23 21.34 12.86 -6.81
C SER A 23 19.93 12.75 -7.40
N ARG A 24 19.56 11.57 -7.94
CA ARG A 24 18.25 11.29 -8.59
C ARG A 24 17.95 12.21 -9.78
N ASN A 25 18.95 12.83 -10.38
CA ASN A 25 18.82 13.55 -11.65
C ASN A 25 19.03 12.56 -12.80
N PHE A 26 18.02 11.71 -13.02
CA PHE A 26 18.13 10.57 -13.93
C PHE A 26 18.31 10.98 -15.40
N GLU A 27 17.64 12.05 -15.84
CA GLU A 27 17.78 12.56 -17.22
C GLU A 27 19.24 12.96 -17.51
N SER A 28 19.85 13.75 -16.61
CA SER A 28 21.26 14.14 -16.75
C SER A 28 22.22 12.94 -16.67
N ALA A 29 21.90 11.94 -15.84
CA ALA A 29 22.67 10.71 -15.75
C ALA A 29 22.62 9.89 -17.05
N ILE A 30 21.42 9.69 -17.60
CA ILE A 30 21.19 8.98 -18.87
C ILE A 30 21.95 9.67 -20.00
N ASP A 31 21.81 10.99 -20.12
CA ASP A 31 22.50 11.77 -21.15
C ASP A 31 24.02 11.62 -21.05
N ALA A 32 24.58 11.67 -19.83
CA ALA A 32 26.01 11.46 -19.60
C ALA A 32 26.48 10.06 -20.02
N PHE A 33 25.70 9.02 -19.70
CA PHE A 33 26.03 7.65 -20.08
C PHE A 33 25.87 7.39 -21.57
N LEU A 34 24.86 7.96 -22.23
CA LEU A 34 24.68 7.88 -23.69
C LEU A 34 25.80 8.63 -24.43
N ARG A 35 26.23 9.79 -23.93
CA ARG A 35 27.42 10.50 -24.46
C ARG A 35 28.68 9.66 -24.34
N ALA A 36 28.91 9.01 -23.20
CA ALA A 36 30.06 8.12 -23.05
C ALA A 36 29.97 6.91 -23.99
N GLN A 37 28.77 6.32 -24.15
CA GLN A 37 28.56 5.22 -25.09
C GLN A 37 28.83 5.63 -26.54
N SER A 38 28.50 6.86 -26.94
CA SER A 38 28.72 7.33 -28.30
C SER A 38 30.19 7.63 -28.61
N ILE A 39 30.98 8.01 -27.60
CA ILE A 39 32.42 8.28 -27.73
C ILE A 39 33.24 7.00 -27.65
N ASP A 40 33.02 6.20 -26.61
CA ASP A 40 33.89 5.06 -26.26
C ASP A 40 33.31 3.70 -26.71
N GLY A 41 32.07 3.69 -27.22
CA GLY A 41 31.32 2.48 -27.53
C GLY A 41 30.61 1.86 -26.31
N PRO A 42 29.74 0.86 -26.53
CA PRO A 42 29.10 0.13 -25.45
C PRO A 42 30.11 -0.68 -24.64
N SER A 43 29.91 -0.72 -23.33
CA SER A 43 30.68 -1.54 -22.38
C SER A 43 29.76 -2.04 -21.26
N ASP A 44 30.16 -3.10 -20.55
CA ASP A 44 29.38 -3.65 -19.44
C ASP A 44 29.05 -2.59 -18.38
N ALA A 45 30.00 -1.70 -18.10
CA ALA A 45 29.84 -0.64 -17.12
C ALA A 45 28.82 0.42 -17.57
N ILE A 46 28.91 0.90 -18.81
CA ILE A 46 27.98 1.90 -19.34
C ILE A 46 26.59 1.30 -19.51
N SER A 47 26.49 0.07 -20.02
CA SER A 47 25.21 -0.64 -20.16
C SER A 47 24.54 -0.86 -18.80
N SER A 48 25.30 -1.22 -17.76
CA SER A 48 24.78 -1.37 -16.39
C SER A 48 24.33 -0.03 -15.79
N ALA A 49 25.09 1.04 -16.04
CA ALA A 49 24.75 2.39 -15.59
C ALA A 49 23.48 2.92 -16.26
N LEU A 50 23.34 2.75 -17.59
CA LEU A 50 22.13 3.07 -18.34
C LEU A 50 20.93 2.27 -17.84
N ALA A 51 21.07 0.95 -17.69
CA ALA A 51 20.00 0.10 -17.19
C ALA A 51 19.52 0.55 -15.80
N SER A 52 20.46 0.89 -14.91
CA SER A 52 20.15 1.38 -13.56
C SER A 52 19.44 2.73 -13.59
N ALA A 53 19.88 3.66 -14.44
CA ALA A 53 19.30 4.99 -14.56
C ALA A 53 17.90 4.95 -15.17
N TYR A 54 17.70 4.20 -16.26
CA TYR A 54 16.37 3.99 -16.85
C TYR A 54 15.43 3.28 -15.89
N TYR A 55 15.90 2.25 -15.17
CA TYR A 55 15.10 1.55 -14.18
C TYR A 55 14.60 2.50 -13.08
N GLN A 56 15.50 3.27 -12.46
CA GLN A 56 15.12 4.20 -11.39
C GLN A 56 14.20 5.31 -11.89
N SER A 57 14.48 5.87 -13.07
CA SER A 57 13.62 6.87 -13.72
C SER A 57 12.22 6.33 -14.02
N ALA A 58 12.12 5.11 -14.53
CA ALA A 58 10.83 4.46 -14.80
C ALA A 58 10.05 4.22 -13.50
N PHE A 59 10.71 3.79 -12.43
CA PHE A 59 10.08 3.58 -11.12
C PHE A 59 9.60 4.89 -10.48
N GLU A 60 10.37 5.97 -10.57
CA GLU A 60 9.94 7.29 -10.09
C GLU A 60 8.73 7.80 -10.88
N THR A 61 8.80 7.72 -12.22
CA THR A 61 7.69 8.10 -13.11
C THR A 61 6.41 7.32 -12.79
N LEU A 62 6.54 6.01 -12.59
CA LEU A 62 5.39 5.16 -12.25
C LEU A 62 4.85 5.49 -10.85
N GLY A 63 5.72 5.70 -9.86
CA GLY A 63 5.32 6.10 -8.52
C GLY A 63 4.54 7.43 -8.51
N ASP A 64 5.00 8.42 -9.26
CA ASP A 64 4.32 9.70 -9.42
C ASP A 64 2.96 9.54 -10.09
N GLN A 65 2.89 8.70 -11.13
CA GLN A 65 1.64 8.38 -11.80
C GLN A 65 0.65 7.70 -10.85
N VAL A 66 1.09 6.71 -10.06
CA VAL A 66 0.26 6.04 -9.06
C VAL A 66 -0.24 7.03 -8.02
N ARG A 67 0.65 7.88 -7.47
CA ARG A 67 0.27 8.90 -6.48
C ARG A 67 -0.78 9.86 -7.03
N LYS A 68 -0.62 10.30 -8.28
CA LYS A 68 -1.59 11.14 -8.98
C LYS A 68 -2.93 10.43 -9.19
N SER A 69 -2.91 9.21 -9.71
CA SER A 69 -4.11 8.39 -9.92
C SER A 69 -4.88 8.15 -8.64
N VAL A 70 -4.20 7.85 -7.52
CA VAL A 70 -4.85 7.66 -6.22
C VAL A 70 -5.41 8.97 -5.67
N ARG A 71 -4.71 10.10 -5.86
CA ARG A 71 -5.20 11.43 -5.48
C ARG A 71 -6.48 11.82 -6.19
N ASP A 72 -6.52 11.59 -7.50
CA ASP A 72 -7.64 11.96 -8.36
C ASP A 72 -8.80 10.94 -8.29
N TYR A 73 -8.58 9.78 -7.65
CA TYR A 73 -9.63 8.83 -7.36
C TYR A 73 -10.66 9.42 -6.39
N GLU A 74 -11.94 9.14 -6.65
CA GLU A 74 -13.05 9.70 -5.88
C GLU A 74 -12.92 9.39 -4.38
N GLY A 75 -13.16 10.41 -3.54
CA GLY A 75 -13.08 10.28 -2.08
C GLY A 75 -11.68 10.43 -1.48
N ASN A 76 -10.61 10.53 -2.28
CA ASN A 76 -9.23 10.66 -1.77
C ASN A 76 -8.69 12.10 -1.75
N LYS A 77 -9.27 13.02 -2.52
CA LYS A 77 -8.76 14.39 -2.70
C LYS A 77 -8.38 15.10 -1.39
N TRP A 78 -9.23 15.02 -0.36
CA TRP A 78 -9.00 15.63 0.95
C TRP A 78 -7.70 15.15 1.64
N MET A 79 -7.29 13.90 1.40
CA MET A 79 -6.09 13.31 1.99
C MET A 79 -4.81 13.97 1.47
N PHE A 80 -4.86 14.57 0.28
CA PHE A 80 -3.70 15.21 -0.36
C PHE A 80 -3.72 16.74 -0.23
N GLU A 81 -4.85 17.31 0.17
CA GLU A 81 -5.04 18.77 0.29
C GLU A 81 -4.93 19.27 1.74
N LEU A 82 -4.97 18.37 2.73
CA LEU A 82 -4.79 18.72 4.13
C LEU A 82 -3.35 19.20 4.39
N SER A 83 -3.16 20.49 4.68
CA SER A 83 -1.85 21.09 4.93
C SER A 83 -1.52 21.31 6.41
N GLU A 84 -2.54 21.36 7.28
CA GLU A 84 -2.38 21.60 8.72
C GLU A 84 -3.01 20.47 9.52
N ALA A 85 -2.29 19.98 10.55
CA ALA A 85 -2.74 18.85 11.37
C ALA A 85 -4.09 19.10 12.06
N GLY A 86 -4.33 20.34 12.50
CA GLY A 86 -5.56 20.75 13.18
C GLY A 86 -6.81 20.85 12.29
N ASP A 87 -6.65 20.82 10.97
CA ASP A 87 -7.75 20.96 9.99
C ASP A 87 -8.28 19.61 9.49
N HIS A 88 -7.97 18.52 10.20
CA HIS A 88 -8.37 17.18 9.79
C HIS A 88 -9.90 17.09 9.61
N PRO A 89 -10.42 16.80 8.40
CA PRO A 89 -11.84 16.95 8.10
C PRO A 89 -12.70 15.76 8.58
N ARG A 90 -12.05 14.68 9.04
CA ARG A 90 -12.71 13.49 9.59
C ARG A 90 -12.65 13.47 11.10
N ARG A 91 -13.60 12.80 11.72
CA ARG A 91 -13.66 12.53 13.15
C ARG A 91 -13.71 11.04 13.41
N ILE A 92 -13.24 10.62 14.58
CA ILE A 92 -13.41 9.26 15.06
C ILE A 92 -14.90 9.03 15.32
N GLU A 93 -15.40 7.89 14.90
CA GLU A 93 -16.78 7.46 15.12
C GLU A 93 -17.07 7.37 16.63
N ASP A 94 -18.18 7.97 17.07
CA ASP A 94 -18.61 8.03 18.47
C ASP A 94 -18.69 6.63 19.11
N GLY A 95 -19.02 5.63 18.29
CA GLY A 95 -19.07 4.23 18.70
C GLY A 95 -17.74 3.69 19.23
N LEU A 96 -16.60 4.32 18.89
CA LEU A 96 -15.25 3.92 19.31
C LEU A 96 -14.74 4.70 20.53
N LEU A 97 -15.36 5.85 20.84
CA LEU A 97 -14.95 6.69 21.95
C LEU A 97 -15.25 5.99 23.30
N PRO A 98 -14.37 6.16 24.30
CA PRO A 98 -14.65 5.68 25.64
C PRO A 98 -15.89 6.40 26.20
N PRO A 99 -16.78 5.72 26.96
CA PRO A 99 -17.92 6.38 27.58
C PRO A 99 -17.47 7.42 28.60
N ASP A 100 -18.25 8.50 28.75
CA ASP A 100 -17.96 9.63 29.66
C ASP A 100 -17.73 9.21 31.12
N SER A 101 -18.32 8.09 31.56
CA SER A 101 -18.11 7.53 32.91
C SER A 101 -16.67 7.08 33.17
N ASP A 102 -15.92 6.78 32.11
CA ASP A 102 -14.55 6.28 32.21
C ASP A 102 -13.50 7.40 32.06
N SER A 103 -13.95 8.66 32.06
CA SER A 103 -13.11 9.88 32.03
C SER A 103 -12.39 10.16 33.36
N HIS A 104 -12.74 9.42 34.42
CA HIS A 104 -12.24 9.66 35.78
C HIS A 104 -11.56 8.41 36.36
N GLY A 105 -10.24 8.33 36.18
CA GLY A 105 -9.31 7.71 37.14
C GLY A 105 -9.36 6.19 37.38
N GLY A 106 -10.08 5.40 36.60
CA GLY A 106 -10.06 3.92 36.69
C GLY A 106 -9.19 3.25 35.62
N GLU A 107 -8.64 2.06 35.93
CA GLU A 107 -8.07 1.16 34.91
C GLU A 107 -9.09 1.00 33.77
N ALA A 108 -8.64 1.23 32.54
CA ALA A 108 -9.50 1.09 31.38
C ALA A 108 -10.05 -0.34 31.32
N GLY A 109 -11.36 -0.50 31.45
CA GLY A 109 -12.03 -1.68 30.91
C GLY A 109 -11.63 -1.85 29.44
N PRO A 110 -11.80 -3.05 28.83
CA PRO A 110 -11.46 -3.24 27.42
C PRO A 110 -12.21 -2.19 26.59
N GLY A 111 -11.50 -1.14 26.18
CA GLY A 111 -12.06 -0.08 25.36
C GLY A 111 -12.66 -0.67 24.09
N ARG A 112 -13.69 -0.04 23.56
CA ARG A 112 -14.27 -0.44 22.28
C ARG A 112 -13.15 -0.46 21.24
N ALA A 113 -13.12 -1.51 20.43
CA ALA A 113 -12.09 -1.72 19.43
C ALA A 113 -12.73 -2.20 18.15
N LEU A 114 -12.38 -1.56 17.03
CA LEU A 114 -12.74 -2.06 15.72
C LEU A 114 -11.74 -3.14 15.33
N ARG A 115 -12.26 -4.23 14.76
CA ARG A 115 -11.45 -5.37 14.33
C ARG A 115 -11.80 -5.71 12.89
N GLU A 116 -10.80 -5.67 12.03
CA GLU A 116 -10.87 -6.10 10.65
C GLU A 116 -10.16 -7.46 10.51
N LYS A 117 -10.81 -8.41 9.84
CA LYS A 117 -10.25 -9.74 9.55
C LYS A 117 -10.21 -9.92 8.04
N THR A 118 -9.02 -10.15 7.50
CA THR A 118 -8.82 -10.13 6.05
C THR A 118 -8.21 -11.46 5.58
N PRO A 119 -8.80 -12.13 4.58
CA PRO A 119 -8.21 -13.32 4.00
C PRO A 119 -6.93 -12.94 3.24
N VAL A 120 -6.08 -13.93 2.99
CA VAL A 120 -4.99 -13.75 2.02
C VAL A 120 -5.47 -14.04 0.61
N ARG A 121 -4.66 -13.68 -0.37
CA ARG A 121 -4.93 -13.98 -1.78
C ARG A 121 -4.05 -15.14 -2.25
N MET A 122 -4.64 -16.09 -2.96
CA MET A 122 -3.90 -17.10 -3.75
C MET A 122 -4.09 -16.84 -5.24
N ASP A 123 -3.00 -16.75 -5.98
CA ASP A 123 -3.01 -16.69 -7.45
C ASP A 123 -3.21 -18.09 -8.04
N LEU A 124 -4.23 -18.25 -8.88
CA LEU A 124 -4.54 -19.54 -9.55
C LEU A 124 -3.98 -19.59 -10.96
N SER A 125 -3.84 -18.45 -11.64
CA SER A 125 -3.42 -18.42 -13.04
C SER A 125 -1.95 -18.08 -13.22
N HIS A 126 -1.31 -17.40 -12.26
CA HIS A 126 0.05 -16.85 -12.31
C HIS A 126 0.26 -15.77 -13.39
N SER A 127 -0.45 -15.86 -14.52
CA SER A 127 -0.60 -14.89 -15.61
C SER A 127 0.67 -14.14 -16.02
N GLY A 128 1.85 -14.74 -15.86
CA GLY A 128 3.14 -14.10 -16.09
C GLY A 128 3.32 -12.73 -15.42
N TRP A 129 2.71 -12.47 -14.27
CA TRP A 129 2.70 -11.16 -13.60
C TRP A 129 2.15 -10.00 -14.46
N SER A 130 1.18 -10.30 -15.33
CA SER A 130 0.56 -9.32 -16.24
C SER A 130 -0.11 -8.13 -15.53
N ASP A 131 -0.32 -8.22 -14.22
CA ASP A 131 -0.92 -7.21 -13.35
C ASP A 131 0.07 -6.19 -12.76
N ILE A 132 1.38 -6.39 -12.93
CA ILE A 132 2.38 -5.37 -12.58
C ILE A 132 2.06 -4.09 -13.33
N PHE A 133 2.05 -2.94 -12.66
CA PHE A 133 1.53 -1.69 -13.24
C PHE A 133 2.14 -1.34 -14.60
N PHE A 134 3.45 -1.52 -14.80
CA PHE A 134 4.06 -1.34 -16.13
C PHE A 134 3.34 -2.12 -17.23
N LEU A 135 3.08 -3.42 -17.02
CA LEU A 135 2.42 -4.26 -18.02
C LEU A 135 0.90 -4.02 -18.06
N GLY A 136 0.27 -3.97 -16.89
CA GLY A 136 -1.18 -3.83 -16.77
C GLY A 136 -1.70 -2.50 -17.28
N MET A 137 -0.90 -1.44 -17.16
CA MET A 137 -1.23 -0.10 -17.63
C MET A 137 -0.77 0.14 -19.08
N ASP A 138 0.29 -0.51 -19.58
CA ASP A 138 0.71 -0.36 -20.99
C ASP A 138 -0.02 -1.29 -21.96
N HIS A 139 -0.44 -2.47 -21.50
CA HIS A 139 -1.13 -3.47 -22.30
C HIS A 139 -2.34 -4.08 -21.56
N PRO A 140 -3.37 -3.27 -21.27
CA PRO A 140 -4.50 -3.70 -20.43
C PRO A 140 -5.27 -4.89 -21.02
N SER A 141 -5.34 -5.02 -22.35
CA SER A 141 -6.05 -6.13 -23.01
C SER A 141 -5.39 -7.50 -22.76
N GLY A 142 -4.10 -7.53 -22.44
CA GLY A 142 -3.37 -8.75 -22.08
C GLY A 142 -3.35 -9.07 -20.58
N ALA A 143 -3.73 -8.10 -19.73
CA ALA A 143 -3.57 -8.21 -18.28
C ALA A 143 -4.82 -8.76 -17.59
N ARG A 144 -4.72 -10.01 -17.14
CA ARG A 144 -5.82 -10.76 -16.51
C ARG A 144 -5.31 -11.78 -15.52
N VAL A 145 -5.95 -11.88 -14.36
CA VAL A 145 -5.59 -12.81 -13.29
C VAL A 145 -6.84 -13.51 -12.78
N LEU A 146 -6.76 -14.81 -12.54
CA LEU A 146 -7.74 -15.54 -11.74
C LEU A 146 -7.14 -15.78 -10.35
N ASN A 147 -7.76 -15.24 -9.31
CA ASN A 147 -7.31 -15.45 -7.94
C ASN A 147 -8.45 -15.81 -7.00
N VAL A 148 -8.11 -16.26 -5.79
CA VAL A 148 -9.07 -16.64 -4.75
C VAL A 148 -8.64 -16.06 -3.41
N SER A 149 -9.62 -15.65 -2.60
CA SER A 149 -9.39 -15.22 -1.23
C SER A 149 -9.51 -16.41 -0.30
N VAL A 150 -8.52 -16.60 0.57
CA VAL A 150 -8.28 -17.85 1.26
C VAL A 150 -8.10 -17.61 2.75
N ASP A 151 -8.89 -18.32 3.52
CA ASP A 151 -8.72 -18.50 4.95
C ASP A 151 -7.76 -19.66 5.22
N LEU A 152 -6.95 -19.55 6.28
CA LEU A 152 -5.92 -20.53 6.60
C LEU A 152 -6.19 -21.23 7.93
N ALA A 153 -5.83 -22.51 7.99
CA ALA A 153 -5.77 -23.28 9.21
C ALA A 153 -4.47 -24.09 9.26
N VAL A 154 -3.86 -24.16 10.45
CA VAL A 154 -2.81 -25.14 10.71
C VAL A 154 -3.51 -26.44 11.10
N ARG A 155 -3.32 -27.49 10.29
CA ARG A 155 -3.97 -28.78 10.48
C ARG A 155 -3.64 -29.34 11.87
N GLY A 156 -4.68 -29.69 12.63
CA GLY A 156 -4.55 -30.23 13.99
C GLY A 156 -4.35 -29.17 15.09
N VAL A 157 -4.23 -27.89 14.73
CA VAL A 157 -4.17 -26.76 15.69
C VAL A 157 -5.45 -25.94 15.63
N HIS A 158 -5.92 -25.59 14.44
CA HIS A 158 -7.15 -24.83 14.27
C HIS A 158 -8.35 -25.74 13.95
N PRO A 159 -9.53 -25.49 14.53
CA PRO A 159 -10.74 -26.28 14.27
C PRO A 159 -11.32 -26.04 12.87
N SER A 160 -11.08 -24.86 12.29
CA SER A 160 -11.50 -24.48 10.94
C SER A 160 -10.54 -23.41 10.37
N PRO A 161 -10.49 -23.25 9.03
CA PRO A 161 -9.85 -22.10 8.40
C PRO A 161 -10.43 -20.79 8.93
N ARG A 162 -9.57 -19.77 9.06
CA ARG A 162 -9.95 -18.41 9.43
C ARG A 162 -9.09 -17.40 8.67
N PRO A 163 -9.54 -16.14 8.54
CA PRO A 163 -8.70 -15.08 7.96
C PRO A 163 -7.40 -14.96 8.77
N PRO A 164 -6.22 -15.06 8.12
CA PRO A 164 -4.95 -15.07 8.84
C PRO A 164 -4.47 -13.67 9.21
N ILE A 165 -5.01 -12.62 8.60
CA ILE A 165 -4.66 -11.22 8.87
C ILE A 165 -5.74 -10.60 9.75
N GLU A 166 -5.31 -9.94 10.82
CA GLU A 166 -6.17 -9.19 11.71
C GLU A 166 -5.56 -7.82 12.03
N SER A 167 -6.37 -6.77 11.93
CA SER A 167 -6.02 -5.40 12.36
C SER A 167 -7.05 -4.91 13.35
N THR A 168 -6.59 -4.39 14.48
CA THR A 168 -7.44 -3.84 15.54
C THR A 168 -7.06 -2.39 15.80
N LEU A 169 -8.03 -1.49 15.80
CA LEU A 169 -7.84 -0.07 16.14
C LEU A 169 -8.71 0.29 17.34
N ARG A 170 -8.13 1.00 18.31
CA ARG A 170 -8.84 1.50 19.49
C ARG A 170 -8.27 2.82 19.98
N VAL A 171 -9.05 3.55 20.76
CA VAL A 171 -8.60 4.72 21.51
C VAL A 171 -7.82 4.27 22.75
N VAL A 172 -6.78 5.00 23.12
CA VAL A 172 -5.97 4.78 24.33
C VAL A 172 -5.82 6.09 25.12
N ARG A 173 -5.61 6.00 26.45
CA ARG A 173 -5.50 7.15 27.36
C ARG A 173 -4.09 7.73 27.44
N GLU A 174 -3.39 7.71 26.32
CA GLU A 174 -2.11 8.35 26.17
C GLU A 174 -2.11 9.08 24.81
N PRO A 175 -1.57 10.31 24.72
CA PRO A 175 -1.58 11.11 23.49
C PRO A 175 -0.50 10.63 22.51
N VAL A 176 -0.58 9.34 22.12
CA VAL A 176 0.38 8.68 21.24
C VAL A 176 -0.34 7.93 20.13
N LEU A 177 0.30 7.81 18.97
CA LEU A 177 -0.05 6.80 17.98
C LEU A 177 0.79 5.56 18.26
N ARG A 178 0.19 4.55 18.86
CA ARG A 178 0.83 3.28 19.18
C ARG A 178 0.65 2.31 18.02
N LEU A 179 1.75 1.78 17.52
CA LEU A 179 1.77 0.75 16.47
C LEU A 179 2.33 -0.53 17.08
N THR A 180 1.62 -1.65 16.96
CA THR A 180 2.06 -2.96 17.44
C THR A 180 1.85 -4.00 16.35
N SER A 181 2.91 -4.75 15.98
CA SER A 181 2.80 -6.01 15.24
C SER A 181 3.11 -7.16 16.18
N VAL A 182 2.13 -8.05 16.36
CA VAL A 182 2.25 -9.22 17.24
C VAL A 182 3.24 -10.23 16.67
N ASP A 183 3.17 -10.48 15.36
CA ASP A 183 4.00 -11.45 14.66
C ASP A 183 5.47 -11.00 14.55
N LEU A 184 5.72 -9.71 14.35
CA LEU A 184 7.07 -9.15 14.37
C LEU A 184 7.60 -8.89 15.79
N ARG A 185 6.75 -9.01 16.82
CA ARG A 185 7.06 -8.65 18.21
C ARG A 185 7.65 -7.24 18.32
N CYS A 186 7.11 -6.32 17.54
CA CYS A 186 7.61 -4.97 17.41
C CYS A 186 6.51 -3.97 17.80
N ARG A 187 6.91 -2.93 18.53
CA ARG A 187 6.02 -1.85 18.98
C ARG A 187 6.76 -0.52 18.88
N ALA A 188 6.03 0.51 18.45
CA ALA A 188 6.46 1.89 18.48
C ALA A 188 5.35 2.78 19.06
N GLU A 189 5.73 3.86 19.70
CA GLU A 189 4.85 4.94 20.14
C GLU A 189 5.34 6.22 19.50
N LEU A 190 4.50 6.82 18.66
CA LEU A 190 4.80 8.01 17.89
C LEU A 190 4.10 9.19 18.53
N THR A 191 4.76 10.35 18.56
CA THR A 191 4.23 11.59 19.16
C THR A 191 4.18 12.76 18.19
N ARG A 192 4.88 12.67 17.05
CA ARG A 192 4.96 13.71 16.02
C ARG A 192 4.60 13.16 14.64
N VAL A 193 4.08 14.04 13.79
CA VAL A 193 3.58 13.68 12.45
C VAL A 193 4.69 13.09 11.57
N GLU A 194 5.89 13.67 11.59
CA GLU A 194 7.03 13.23 10.79
C GLU A 194 7.46 11.79 11.10
N GLU A 195 7.26 11.31 12.33
CA GLU A 195 7.59 9.94 12.73
C GLU A 195 6.71 8.88 12.02
N VAL A 196 5.54 9.30 11.55
CA VAL A 196 4.62 8.45 10.78
C VAL A 196 5.10 8.28 9.34
N PHE A 197 5.87 9.23 8.81
CA PHE A 197 6.44 9.18 7.45
C PHE A 197 7.85 8.56 7.42
N ASP A 198 8.47 8.30 8.57
CA ASP A 198 9.72 7.54 8.64
C ASP A 198 9.46 6.03 8.53
N PHE A 199 9.29 5.56 7.29
CA PHE A 199 9.02 4.15 7.00
C PHE A 199 10.24 3.24 7.27
N ALA A 200 11.44 3.79 7.43
CA ALA A 200 12.69 3.05 7.60
C ALA A 200 13.15 2.95 9.06
N ALA A 201 12.51 3.67 9.98
CA ALA A 201 12.86 3.70 11.41
C ALA A 201 12.90 2.31 12.08
N ASP A 202 11.97 1.42 11.70
CA ASP A 202 11.80 0.11 12.32
C ASP A 202 11.06 -0.87 11.38
N TYR A 203 10.70 -2.05 11.90
CA TYR A 203 9.98 -3.09 11.15
C TYR A 203 8.48 -2.80 10.91
N LEU A 204 7.97 -1.64 11.32
CA LEU A 204 6.56 -1.24 11.25
C LEU A 204 6.30 -0.23 10.11
N GLY A 205 7.22 -0.07 9.16
CA GLY A 205 7.04 0.80 7.98
C GLY A 205 5.74 0.53 7.22
N LEU A 206 5.30 -0.73 7.11
CA LEU A 206 4.02 -1.08 6.49
C LEU A 206 2.80 -0.59 7.30
N LEU A 207 2.89 -0.61 8.64
CA LEU A 207 1.80 -0.09 9.50
C LEU A 207 1.70 1.43 9.37
N ARG A 208 2.84 2.12 9.33
CA ARG A 208 2.91 3.56 9.03
C ARG A 208 2.28 3.88 7.69
N ALA A 209 2.65 3.16 6.63
CA ALA A 209 2.04 3.32 5.31
C ALA A 209 0.52 3.07 5.34
N GLY A 210 0.04 2.09 6.11
CA GLY A 210 -1.40 1.84 6.31
C GLY A 210 -2.13 2.97 7.04
N ILE A 211 -1.52 3.60 8.05
CA ILE A 211 -2.06 4.78 8.74
C ILE A 211 -2.17 5.98 7.79
N VAL A 212 -1.12 6.19 6.96
CA VAL A 212 -1.09 7.27 5.97
C VAL A 212 -2.15 7.03 4.89
N ALA A 213 -2.15 5.85 4.29
CA ALA A 213 -3.11 5.48 3.23
C ALA A 213 -4.54 5.31 3.75
N GLY A 214 -4.73 5.02 5.05
CA GLY A 214 -6.04 4.99 5.71
C GLY A 214 -6.62 6.38 5.96
N GLY A 215 -5.77 7.41 5.95
CA GLY A 215 -6.15 8.80 6.16
C GLY A 215 -6.28 9.21 7.63
N ILE A 216 -5.61 8.51 8.56
CA ILE A 216 -5.49 8.99 9.95
C ILE A 216 -4.43 10.08 10.03
N VAL A 217 -3.30 9.89 9.33
CA VAL A 217 -2.25 10.89 9.12
C VAL A 217 -2.00 10.99 7.62
N PRO A 218 -2.89 11.64 6.85
CA PRO A 218 -2.94 11.50 5.41
C PRO A 218 -1.73 12.13 4.69
N PRO A 219 -1.45 11.78 3.42
CA PRO A 219 -0.27 12.24 2.67
C PRO A 219 -0.05 13.76 2.59
N GLY A 220 -1.11 14.58 2.71
CA GLY A 220 -1.00 16.04 2.73
C GLY A 220 -0.18 16.57 3.90
N LEU A 221 -0.09 15.79 4.99
CA LEU A 221 0.73 16.12 6.17
C LEU A 221 2.21 15.69 6.03
N GLU A 222 2.62 15.12 4.89
CA GLU A 222 4.02 14.78 4.65
C GLU A 222 4.90 16.06 4.73
N GLY A 223 5.94 16.02 5.57
CA GLY A 223 6.80 17.18 5.85
C GLY A 223 6.30 18.12 6.96
N CYS A 224 5.12 17.87 7.53
CA CYS A 224 4.65 18.56 8.73
C CYS A 224 5.41 18.05 9.97
N SER A 225 5.81 18.98 10.84
CA SER A 225 6.50 18.67 12.10
C SER A 225 5.63 18.88 13.35
N ALA A 226 4.30 18.92 13.19
CA ALA A 226 3.36 19.14 14.28
C ALA A 226 3.29 17.94 15.24
N PRO A 227 2.93 18.15 16.52
CA PRO A 227 2.61 17.04 17.40
C PRO A 227 1.37 16.28 16.91
N LEU A 228 1.32 14.96 17.12
CA LEU A 228 0.16 14.14 16.76
C LEU A 228 -1.10 14.49 17.55
N THR A 229 -0.95 15.17 18.70
CA THR A 229 -2.09 15.72 19.45
C THR A 229 -2.96 16.63 18.60
N ASP A 230 -2.37 17.42 17.69
CA ASP A 230 -3.15 18.32 16.83
C ASP A 230 -4.05 17.51 15.89
N VAL A 231 -3.55 16.36 15.39
CA VAL A 231 -4.34 15.41 14.59
C VAL A 231 -5.40 14.74 15.46
N PHE A 232 -5.07 14.31 16.67
CA PHE A 232 -6.00 13.65 17.59
C PHE A 232 -7.15 14.57 18.01
N ASP A 233 -6.85 15.83 18.30
CA ASP A 233 -7.83 16.85 18.67
C ASP A 233 -8.77 17.13 17.48
N ALA A 234 -8.23 17.26 16.26
CA ALA A 234 -9.02 17.43 15.04
C ALA A 234 -9.90 16.21 14.73
N LEU A 235 -9.38 15.00 14.96
CA LEU A 235 -10.12 13.75 14.92
C LEU A 235 -11.19 13.63 16.03
N GLY A 236 -11.24 14.57 16.98
CA GLY A 236 -12.25 14.59 18.05
C GLY A 236 -11.99 13.58 19.16
N LEU A 237 -10.75 13.16 19.37
CA LEU A 237 -10.40 12.32 20.52
C LEU A 237 -10.51 13.14 21.83
N PRO A 238 -10.85 12.49 22.97
CA PRO A 238 -10.82 13.16 24.26
C PRO A 238 -9.41 13.67 24.60
N PRO A 239 -9.27 14.77 25.35
CA PRO A 239 -7.96 15.31 25.73
C PRO A 239 -7.05 14.26 26.38
N GLY A 240 -5.79 14.22 25.94
CA GLY A 240 -4.80 13.25 26.45
C GLY A 240 -4.98 11.82 25.94
N CYS A 241 -5.90 11.59 25.00
CA CYS A 241 -6.05 10.30 24.34
C CYS A 241 -5.33 10.26 22.98
N GLY A 242 -5.12 9.05 22.50
CA GLY A 242 -4.49 8.74 21.22
C GLY A 242 -5.06 7.44 20.64
N LEU A 243 -4.35 6.86 19.68
CA LEU A 243 -4.80 5.67 18.95
C LEU A 243 -3.81 4.53 19.11
N HIS A 244 -4.33 3.30 19.11
CA HIS A 244 -3.51 2.10 19.09
C HIS A 244 -3.96 1.15 17.98
N LEU A 245 -3.10 1.00 16.97
CA LEU A 245 -3.21 -0.01 15.93
C LEU A 245 -2.41 -1.26 16.34
N THR A 246 -3.09 -2.39 16.44
CA THR A 246 -2.47 -3.71 16.63
C THR A 246 -2.74 -4.59 15.43
N THR A 247 -1.69 -5.18 14.84
CA THR A 247 -1.81 -6.12 13.73
C THR A 247 -1.28 -7.50 14.11
N SER A 248 -1.84 -8.52 13.47
CA SER A 248 -1.39 -9.90 13.62
C SER A 248 -1.54 -10.66 12.30
N VAL A 249 -0.45 -11.26 11.83
CA VAL A 249 -0.45 -12.21 10.72
C VAL A 249 -0.14 -13.61 11.25
N ASN A 250 -1.11 -14.51 11.16
CA ASN A 250 -1.02 -15.83 11.77
C ASN A 250 -0.37 -16.88 10.85
N GLY A 251 0.85 -17.31 11.22
CA GLY A 251 1.41 -18.58 10.76
C GLY A 251 1.78 -18.66 9.27
N ILE A 252 2.11 -17.52 8.65
CA ILE A 252 2.53 -17.46 7.24
C ILE A 252 4.02 -17.09 7.16
N PRO A 253 4.89 -17.96 6.61
CA PRO A 253 6.28 -17.62 6.35
C PRO A 253 6.42 -16.50 5.31
N LYS A 254 7.50 -15.72 5.42
CA LYS A 254 7.89 -14.78 4.34
C LYS A 254 8.09 -15.54 3.03
N GLY A 255 7.69 -14.96 1.91
CA GLY A 255 7.82 -15.58 0.59
C GLY A 255 6.73 -16.60 0.24
N SER A 256 5.64 -16.68 1.02
CA SER A 256 4.50 -17.57 0.77
C SER A 256 3.73 -17.33 -0.53
N ARG A 257 3.98 -16.21 -1.21
CA ARG A 257 3.23 -15.74 -2.40
C ARG A 257 1.73 -15.57 -2.17
N LEU A 258 1.34 -15.34 -0.91
CA LEU A 258 -0.04 -15.12 -0.49
C LEU A 258 -0.44 -13.63 -0.39
N ALA A 259 0.37 -12.72 -0.96
CA ALA A 259 0.13 -11.28 -0.95
C ALA A 259 -0.17 -10.70 0.44
N VAL A 260 0.55 -11.17 1.47
CA VAL A 260 0.25 -10.82 2.87
C VAL A 260 0.32 -9.31 3.11
N SER A 261 1.36 -8.65 2.59
CA SER A 261 1.60 -7.22 2.85
C SER A 261 0.47 -6.32 2.35
N THR A 262 0.02 -6.53 1.11
CA THR A 262 -1.07 -5.76 0.48
C THR A 262 -2.40 -5.97 1.17
N ASN A 263 -2.68 -7.22 1.57
CA ASN A 263 -3.92 -7.53 2.30
C ASN A 263 -3.87 -7.02 3.74
N LEU A 264 -2.69 -6.95 4.36
CA LEU A 264 -2.49 -6.28 5.64
C LEU A 264 -2.68 -4.76 5.52
N LEU A 265 -2.16 -4.13 4.47
CA LEU A 265 -2.48 -2.72 4.16
C LEU A 265 -3.99 -2.53 3.98
N GLY A 266 -4.65 -3.37 3.18
CA GLY A 266 -6.10 -3.35 3.01
C GLY A 266 -6.86 -3.48 4.33
N SER A 267 -6.39 -4.35 5.24
CA SER A 267 -6.95 -4.53 6.58
C SER A 267 -6.82 -3.27 7.46
N ILE A 268 -5.63 -2.65 7.47
CA ILE A 268 -5.36 -1.42 8.22
C ILE A 268 -6.17 -0.25 7.66
N ILE A 269 -6.26 -0.15 6.33
CA ILE A 269 -7.01 0.90 5.64
C ILE A 269 -8.51 0.74 5.93
N ALA A 270 -9.06 -0.47 5.84
CA ALA A 270 -10.46 -0.74 6.13
C ALA A 270 -10.82 -0.37 7.58
N VAL A 271 -10.01 -0.79 8.57
CA VAL A 271 -10.28 -0.43 9.98
C VAL A 271 -10.14 1.08 10.24
N SER A 272 -9.21 1.75 9.55
CA SER A 272 -9.03 3.21 9.63
C SER A 272 -10.20 3.96 9.00
N MET A 273 -10.67 3.50 7.82
CA MET A 273 -11.83 4.06 7.14
C MET A 273 -13.09 3.95 8.00
N ARG A 274 -13.33 2.77 8.61
CA ARG A 274 -14.43 2.58 9.55
C ARG A 274 -14.32 3.48 10.77
N ALA A 275 -13.13 3.58 11.35
CA ALA A 275 -12.91 4.40 12.54
C ALA A 275 -13.16 5.89 12.30
N THR A 276 -13.04 6.37 11.06
CA THR A 276 -13.10 7.79 10.70
C THR A 276 -14.31 8.17 9.82
N GLY A 277 -15.36 7.35 9.83
CA GLY A 277 -16.61 7.63 9.11
C GLY A 277 -16.48 7.67 7.59
N GLN A 278 -15.50 6.95 7.03
CA GLN A 278 -15.30 6.85 5.58
C GLN A 278 -16.07 5.68 4.95
N THR A 279 -16.68 4.82 5.77
CA THR A 279 -17.56 3.73 5.35
C THR A 279 -18.99 4.02 5.77
N SER A 280 -19.95 3.41 5.07
CA SER A 280 -21.38 3.46 5.36
C SER A 280 -21.78 2.73 6.65
N SER A 281 -20.94 1.80 7.13
CA SER A 281 -21.18 1.02 8.34
C SER A 281 -19.88 0.75 9.11
N LEU A 282 -19.99 0.69 10.44
CA LEU A 282 -18.91 0.26 11.36
C LEU A 282 -18.61 -1.23 11.27
N GLU A 283 -19.59 -2.04 10.88
CA GLU A 283 -19.51 -3.50 10.86
C GLU A 283 -19.99 -4.07 9.52
N GLY A 284 -19.72 -5.36 9.30
CA GLY A 284 -20.11 -6.09 8.10
C GLY A 284 -19.13 -5.89 6.93
N ASP A 285 -19.53 -6.32 5.74
CA ASP A 285 -18.68 -6.25 4.55
C ASP A 285 -18.57 -4.81 4.03
N LEU A 286 -17.39 -4.44 3.50
CA LEU A 286 -17.25 -3.23 2.71
C LEU A 286 -18.09 -3.32 1.42
N SER A 287 -18.70 -2.20 1.02
CA SER A 287 -19.35 -2.03 -0.28
C SER A 287 -18.34 -2.15 -1.42
N GLU A 288 -18.81 -2.32 -2.67
CA GLU A 288 -17.91 -2.38 -3.82
C GLU A 288 -17.07 -1.09 -3.95
N GLU A 289 -17.69 0.09 -3.77
CA GLU A 289 -16.98 1.37 -3.83
C GLU A 289 -15.95 1.51 -2.71
N GLU A 290 -16.31 1.12 -1.49
CA GLU A 290 -15.40 1.13 -0.33
C GLU A 290 -14.20 0.20 -0.55
N ARG A 291 -14.41 -1.00 -1.13
CA ARG A 291 -13.31 -1.93 -1.47
C ARG A 291 -12.39 -1.35 -2.53
N ARG A 292 -12.93 -0.69 -3.55
CA ARG A 292 -12.12 -0.04 -4.60
C ARG A 292 -11.29 1.11 -4.01
N THR A 293 -11.86 1.91 -3.11
CA THR A 293 -11.13 2.95 -2.38
C THR A 293 -10.03 2.36 -1.51
N ALA A 294 -10.32 1.30 -0.75
CA ALA A 294 -9.32 0.60 0.06
C ALA A 294 -8.21 -0.01 -0.79
N ALA A 295 -8.54 -0.57 -1.97
CA ALA A 295 -7.56 -1.11 -2.90
C ALA A 295 -6.64 -0.03 -3.50
N ALA A 296 -7.20 1.11 -3.95
CA ALA A 296 -6.39 2.24 -4.43
C ALA A 296 -5.42 2.75 -3.35
N ARG A 297 -5.90 2.84 -2.11
CA ARG A 297 -5.08 3.25 -0.97
C ARG A 297 -4.04 2.19 -0.58
N ALA A 298 -4.37 0.91 -0.69
CA ALA A 298 -3.40 -0.17 -0.45
C ALA A 298 -2.25 -0.08 -1.45
N ILE A 299 -2.55 0.17 -2.73
CA ILE A 299 -1.55 0.46 -3.76
C ILE A 299 -0.70 1.66 -3.34
N LEU A 300 -1.29 2.80 -2.96
CA LEU A 300 -0.53 3.94 -2.45
C LEU A 300 0.42 3.54 -1.30
N GLY A 301 -0.08 2.81 -0.30
CA GLY A 301 0.71 2.34 0.83
C GLY A 301 1.90 1.47 0.43
N GLU A 302 1.74 0.61 -0.58
CA GLU A 302 2.83 -0.21 -1.12
C GLU A 302 3.93 0.61 -1.80
N TRP A 303 3.54 1.67 -2.48
CA TRP A 303 4.45 2.60 -3.17
C TRP A 303 5.16 3.53 -2.18
N LEU A 304 4.46 3.99 -1.14
CA LEU A 304 5.08 4.70 0.00
C LEU A 304 6.12 3.83 0.71
N GLY A 305 5.86 2.53 0.86
CA GLY A 305 6.79 1.56 1.43
C GLY A 305 7.88 1.05 0.46
N GLY A 306 7.91 1.52 -0.79
CA GLY A 306 8.96 1.24 -1.77
C GLY A 306 8.93 -0.15 -2.44
N SER A 307 7.82 -0.89 -2.37
CA SER A 307 7.75 -2.25 -2.95
C SER A 307 7.34 -2.28 -4.44
N GLY A 308 6.48 -1.36 -4.88
CA GLY A 308 6.08 -1.21 -6.29
C GLY A 308 5.45 -2.46 -6.93
N GLY A 309 4.37 -2.99 -6.31
CA GLY A 309 3.70 -4.23 -6.71
C GLY A 309 2.73 -4.14 -7.88
N GLY A 310 1.93 -5.19 -8.09
CA GLY A 310 0.83 -5.24 -9.06
C GLY A 310 -0.53 -5.14 -8.38
N TRP A 311 -1.57 -4.77 -9.13
CA TRP A 311 -2.89 -4.53 -8.54
C TRP A 311 -3.59 -5.80 -8.01
N GLN A 312 -3.16 -7.00 -8.41
CA GLN A 312 -3.87 -8.24 -8.08
C GLN A 312 -3.87 -8.53 -6.58
N ASP A 313 -2.85 -8.06 -5.87
CA ASP A 313 -2.56 -8.43 -4.50
C ASP A 313 -3.57 -7.86 -3.50
N SER A 314 -4.25 -6.77 -3.89
CA SER A 314 -5.44 -6.22 -3.21
C SER A 314 -6.68 -7.13 -3.30
N GLY A 315 -6.60 -8.22 -4.07
CA GLY A 315 -7.70 -9.15 -4.31
C GLY A 315 -8.25 -9.84 -3.06
N GLY A 316 -7.56 -9.85 -1.92
CA GLY A 316 -8.11 -10.36 -0.66
C GLY A 316 -9.27 -9.52 -0.11
N LEU A 317 -9.40 -8.26 -0.54
CA LEU A 317 -10.56 -7.40 -0.21
C LEU A 317 -11.88 -7.89 -0.82
N TRP A 318 -11.82 -8.71 -1.88
CA TRP A 318 -12.98 -9.36 -2.48
C TRP A 318 -13.05 -10.83 -2.08
N PRO A 319 -14.19 -11.35 -1.60
CA PRO A 319 -14.32 -12.74 -1.18
C PRO A 319 -14.40 -13.67 -2.39
N GLY A 320 -14.07 -14.95 -2.16
CA GLY A 320 -14.22 -16.02 -3.15
C GLY A 320 -13.22 -15.92 -4.30
N ILE A 321 -13.63 -16.45 -5.46
CA ILE A 321 -12.82 -16.50 -6.69
C ILE A 321 -13.16 -15.29 -7.57
N LYS A 322 -12.12 -14.63 -8.10
CA LYS A 322 -12.25 -13.40 -8.88
C LYS A 322 -11.45 -13.51 -10.15
N LEU A 323 -12.10 -13.21 -11.27
CA LEU A 323 -11.42 -12.86 -12.51
C LEU A 323 -11.19 -11.35 -12.49
N ILE A 324 -9.94 -10.96 -12.43
CA ILE A 324 -9.52 -9.57 -12.37
C ILE A 324 -8.85 -9.20 -13.69
N ARG A 325 -9.24 -8.07 -14.28
CA ARG A 325 -8.76 -7.64 -15.59
C ARG A 325 -8.40 -6.17 -15.56
N ALA A 326 -7.28 -5.83 -16.16
CA ALA A 326 -7.02 -4.45 -16.51
C ALA A 326 -8.04 -3.99 -17.56
N VAL A 327 -8.26 -2.68 -17.60
CA VAL A 327 -9.27 -2.05 -18.45
C VAL A 327 -8.73 -0.72 -18.94
N GLU A 328 -9.09 -0.36 -20.17
CA GLU A 328 -8.77 0.94 -20.74
C GLU A 328 -9.49 2.06 -19.95
N PRO A 329 -8.86 3.24 -19.79
CA PRO A 329 -9.50 4.37 -19.14
C PRO A 329 -10.63 4.95 -20.00
N THR A 330 -11.59 5.55 -19.31
CA THR A 330 -12.65 6.38 -19.92
C THR A 330 -12.37 7.85 -19.62
N PRO A 331 -13.03 8.82 -20.28
CA PRO A 331 -12.87 10.24 -19.97
C PRO A 331 -13.14 10.67 -18.52
N ARG A 332 -13.69 9.78 -17.68
CA ARG A 332 -13.91 10.01 -16.24
C ARG A 332 -12.77 9.52 -15.37
N ASP A 333 -11.84 8.75 -15.92
CA ASP A 333 -10.72 8.15 -15.19
C ASP A 333 -9.51 9.10 -15.22
N PRO A 334 -8.73 9.19 -14.12
CA PRO A 334 -7.52 10.02 -14.06
C PRO A 334 -6.48 9.67 -15.12
N GLU A 335 -6.47 8.42 -15.59
CA GLU A 335 -5.51 7.91 -16.57
C GLU A 335 -5.87 8.25 -18.02
N TRP A 336 -7.02 8.86 -18.30
CA TRP A 336 -7.44 9.19 -19.67
C TRP A 336 -6.45 10.11 -20.38
N GLY A 337 -5.93 9.66 -21.52
CA GLY A 337 -4.91 10.40 -22.28
C GLY A 337 -3.51 10.40 -21.65
N VAL A 338 -3.33 9.72 -20.52
CA VAL A 338 -2.03 9.60 -19.81
C VAL A 338 -1.50 8.17 -19.91
N SER A 339 -2.36 7.17 -19.70
CA SER A 339 -2.01 5.75 -19.75
C SER A 339 -3.01 4.96 -20.58
N ARG A 340 -2.57 3.79 -21.09
CA ARG A 340 -3.43 2.90 -21.89
C ARG A 340 -4.40 2.12 -21.01
N GLY A 341 -4.05 1.87 -19.74
CA GLY A 341 -4.87 1.18 -18.74
C GLY A 341 -5.07 2.01 -17.48
N ARG A 342 -6.16 1.70 -16.75
CA ARG A 342 -6.50 2.30 -15.45
C ARG A 342 -5.60 1.76 -14.35
N LEU A 343 -5.42 2.55 -13.28
CA LEU A 343 -4.74 2.09 -12.06
C LEU A 343 -5.47 0.90 -11.44
N LEU A 344 -6.80 1.04 -11.28
CA LEU A 344 -7.62 -0.02 -10.70
C LEU A 344 -8.20 -0.93 -11.79
N PRO A 345 -8.08 -2.26 -11.60
CA PRO A 345 -8.72 -3.22 -12.49
C PRO A 345 -10.23 -3.31 -12.25
N VAL A 346 -10.89 -4.17 -13.02
CA VAL A 346 -12.24 -4.66 -12.74
C VAL A 346 -12.15 -6.02 -12.07
N HIS A 347 -12.83 -6.16 -10.92
CA HIS A 347 -12.98 -7.42 -10.21
C HIS A 347 -14.32 -8.06 -10.58
N HIS A 348 -14.30 -9.23 -11.21
CA HIS A 348 -15.50 -10.04 -11.46
C HIS A 348 -15.50 -11.24 -10.52
N ARG A 349 -16.34 -11.21 -9.50
CA ARG A 349 -16.50 -12.35 -8.58
C ARG A 349 -17.26 -13.46 -9.31
N LEU A 350 -16.64 -14.63 -9.46
CA LEU A 350 -17.27 -15.78 -10.10
C LEU A 350 -18.43 -16.30 -9.24
N THR A 351 -19.56 -16.52 -9.88
CA THR A 351 -20.71 -17.22 -9.31
C THR A 351 -20.55 -18.73 -9.44
N GLU A 352 -21.33 -19.52 -8.69
CA GLU A 352 -21.35 -20.99 -8.80
C GLU A 352 -21.70 -21.50 -10.22
N LYS A 353 -22.43 -20.70 -11.00
CA LYS A 353 -22.79 -21.01 -12.39
C LYS A 353 -21.61 -20.82 -13.34
N GLU A 354 -20.73 -19.88 -13.05
CA GLU A 354 -19.54 -19.57 -13.85
C GLU A 354 -18.34 -20.41 -13.42
N ALA A 355 -18.30 -20.84 -12.16
CA ALA A 355 -17.25 -21.70 -11.63
C ALA A 355 -17.38 -23.14 -12.20
N PRO A 356 -16.27 -23.75 -12.66
CA PRO A 356 -16.26 -25.16 -13.05
C PRO A 356 -16.78 -26.07 -11.91
N PRO A 357 -17.42 -27.22 -12.22
CA PRO A 357 -17.95 -28.11 -11.19
C PRO A 357 -16.93 -28.57 -10.14
N GLY A 358 -15.64 -28.66 -10.50
CA GLY A 358 -14.56 -29.05 -9.59
C GLY A 358 -14.07 -27.94 -8.64
N LEU A 359 -14.62 -26.73 -8.74
CA LEU A 359 -14.34 -25.58 -7.85
C LEU A 359 -15.52 -25.29 -6.91
N ARG A 360 -16.56 -26.13 -6.92
CA ARG A 360 -17.73 -26.05 -6.04
C ARG A 360 -17.51 -26.76 -4.71
#